data_AF-A0A258ZQ74-F1
#
_entry.id   AF-A0A258ZQ74-F1
#
_cell.length_a   1.000
_cell.length_b   1.000
_cell.length_c   1.000
_cell.angle_alpha   90.00
_cell.angle_beta   90.00
_cell.angle_gamma   90.00
#
_symmetry.space_group_name_H-M   'P 1'
#
loop_
_entity.id
_entity.type
_entity.pdbx_description
1 polymer ?
#
loop_
_entity_poly.entity_id
_entity_poly.type
_entity_poly.pdbx_seq_one_letter_code
_entity_poly.pdbx_strand_id
1 'polypeptide(L)'
;MAITTTQRTDILTATVAMFGASAGGYLSELTDIFTANGSDMTKFMTALSGTTAYKNLYPSYLTNSEKAIKMAAAYGLTDTTTAGSAGKQAYDYFLAGINANKNDGAMFAEANAFLATTTDAAFTTTKTLLNNKTAVAEYYSVTLASTSKDLTTLQSSVSTVTATTDVSTPTAIAAVIAGTAAATTGLTFSLTTSIDTITGTAGNDTFNAV
;
A
#
# COMPACT_ATOMS: atom_id res chain seq x y z
N MET A 1 -22.87 -8.28 3.32
CA MET A 1 -22.72 -7.22 4.36
C MET A 1 -21.74 -6.19 3.83
N ALA A 2 -22.02 -4.90 3.97
CA ALA A 2 -21.05 -3.86 3.60
C ALA A 2 -20.05 -3.64 4.74
N ILE A 3 -18.77 -3.44 4.43
CA ILE A 3 -17.73 -3.05 5.40
C ILE A 3 -17.86 -1.56 5.76
N THR A 4 -17.31 -1.17 6.92
CA THR A 4 -17.22 0.24 7.30
C THR A 4 -16.09 0.97 6.56
N THR A 5 -16.08 2.30 6.61
CA THR A 5 -14.98 3.11 6.07
C THR A 5 -13.67 2.81 6.80
N THR A 6 -13.70 2.67 8.13
CA THR A 6 -12.53 2.28 8.93
C THR A 6 -11.98 0.93 8.48
N GLN A 7 -12.84 -0.09 8.33
CA GLN A 7 -12.41 -1.41 7.86
C GLN A 7 -11.79 -1.34 6.46
N ARG A 8 -12.32 -0.48 5.57
CA ARG A 8 -11.74 -0.24 4.26
C ARG A 8 -10.34 0.38 4.36
N THR A 9 -10.16 1.40 5.18
CA THR A 9 -8.85 2.02 5.42
C THR A 9 -7.86 1.01 6.02
N ASP A 10 -8.31 0.12 6.91
CA ASP A 10 -7.46 -0.94 7.47
C ASP A 10 -7.05 -1.98 6.41
N ILE A 11 -7.96 -2.38 5.52
CA ILE A 11 -7.66 -3.25 4.36
C ILE A 11 -6.61 -2.61 3.45
N LEU A 12 -6.74 -1.31 3.18
CA LEU A 12 -5.77 -0.57 2.36
C LEU A 12 -4.42 -0.46 3.06
N THR A 13 -4.41 -0.22 4.37
CA THR A 13 -3.19 -0.19 5.19
C THR A 13 -2.49 -1.55 5.17
N ALA A 14 -3.23 -2.65 5.30
CA ALA A 14 -2.69 -4.01 5.17
C ALA A 14 -2.10 -4.26 3.77
N THR A 15 -2.77 -3.80 2.72
CA THR A 15 -2.29 -3.94 1.33
C THR A 15 -0.98 -3.17 1.12
N VAL A 16 -0.92 -1.93 1.61
CA VAL A 16 0.29 -1.10 1.59
C VAL A 16 1.43 -1.77 2.35
N ALA A 17 1.18 -2.23 3.57
CA ALA A 17 2.21 -2.82 4.43
C ALA A 17 2.77 -4.12 3.85
N MET A 18 1.91 -5.00 3.32
CA MET A 18 2.34 -6.32 2.84
C MET A 18 2.90 -6.28 1.41
N PHE A 19 2.36 -5.43 0.54
CA PHE A 19 2.67 -5.46 -0.90
C PHE A 19 3.39 -4.19 -1.39
N GLY A 20 3.46 -3.14 -0.57
CA GLY A 20 3.96 -1.84 -0.99
C GLY A 20 3.11 -1.25 -2.13
N ALA A 21 1.81 -1.53 -2.13
CA ALA A 21 0.92 -1.27 -3.26
C ALA A 21 -0.43 -0.70 -2.83
N SER A 22 -1.09 -0.01 -3.76
CA SER A 22 -2.53 0.28 -3.66
C SER A 22 -3.38 -0.94 -4.01
N ALA A 23 -4.65 -0.94 -3.61
CA ALA A 23 -5.58 -2.00 -3.99
C ALA A 23 -6.02 -1.89 -5.46
N GLY A 24 -6.31 -0.68 -5.94
CA GLY A 24 -6.85 -0.44 -7.30
C GLY A 24 -8.02 -1.37 -7.61
N GLY A 25 -7.94 -2.09 -8.72
CA GLY A 25 -8.97 -3.01 -9.20
C GLY A 25 -9.19 -4.26 -8.32
N TYR A 26 -8.37 -4.47 -7.28
CA TYR A 26 -8.54 -5.58 -6.32
C TYR A 26 -9.38 -5.22 -5.09
N LEU A 27 -9.81 -3.97 -4.92
CA LEU A 27 -10.46 -3.53 -3.68
C LEU A 27 -11.72 -4.36 -3.32
N SER A 28 -12.53 -4.74 -4.31
CA SER A 28 -13.70 -5.61 -4.07
C SER A 28 -13.28 -6.99 -3.58
N GLU A 29 -12.29 -7.60 -4.25
CA GLU A 29 -11.79 -8.94 -3.89
C GLU A 29 -11.16 -8.94 -2.49
N LEU A 30 -10.39 -7.90 -2.15
CA LEU A 30 -9.81 -7.75 -0.81
C LEU A 30 -10.90 -7.60 0.26
N THR A 31 -11.99 -6.89 -0.05
CA THR A 31 -13.16 -6.78 0.83
C THR A 31 -13.86 -8.13 1.02
N ASP A 32 -14.01 -8.91 -0.06
CA ASP A 32 -14.59 -10.25 -0.01
C ASP A 32 -13.71 -11.20 0.81
N ILE A 33 -12.39 -11.17 0.63
CA ILE A 33 -11.45 -11.96 1.44
C ILE A 33 -11.54 -11.55 2.92
N PHE A 34 -11.60 -10.26 3.23
CA PHE A 34 -11.71 -9.77 4.61
C PHE A 34 -13.00 -10.29 5.28
N THR A 35 -14.14 -10.17 4.59
CA THR A 35 -15.43 -10.64 5.12
C THR A 35 -15.48 -12.17 5.25
N ALA A 36 -14.93 -12.92 4.28
CA ALA A 36 -14.82 -14.37 4.33
C ALA A 36 -13.95 -14.86 5.50
N ASN A 37 -12.99 -14.05 5.93
CA ASN A 37 -12.16 -14.30 7.12
C ASN A 37 -12.80 -13.78 8.42
N GLY A 38 -14.11 -13.50 8.41
CA GLY A 38 -14.86 -13.09 9.60
C GLY A 38 -14.64 -11.64 9.99
N SER A 39 -14.18 -10.78 9.07
CA SER A 39 -13.81 -9.39 9.36
C SER A 39 -12.70 -9.26 10.41
N ASP A 40 -11.80 -10.24 10.45
CA ASP A 40 -10.64 -10.30 11.34
C ASP A 40 -9.38 -9.94 10.54
N MET A 41 -8.72 -8.84 10.91
CA MET A 41 -7.55 -8.32 10.19
C MET A 41 -6.36 -9.29 10.22
N THR A 42 -6.15 -10.01 11.33
CA THR A 42 -5.07 -10.98 11.45
C THR A 42 -5.29 -12.17 10.53
N LYS A 43 -6.53 -12.70 10.48
CA LYS A 43 -6.88 -13.79 9.54
C LYS A 43 -6.83 -13.35 8.09
N PHE A 44 -7.31 -12.14 7.79
CA PHE A 44 -7.22 -11.54 6.47
C PHE A 44 -5.77 -11.44 5.98
N MET A 45 -4.88 -10.82 6.76
CA MET A 45 -3.46 -10.68 6.40
C MET A 45 -2.76 -12.04 6.33
N THR A 46 -3.13 -12.98 7.21
CA THR A 46 -2.66 -14.38 7.11
C THR A 46 -3.04 -15.01 5.77
N ALA A 47 -4.29 -14.84 5.32
CA ALA A 47 -4.74 -15.33 4.02
C ALA A 47 -3.96 -14.65 2.87
N LEU A 48 -3.74 -13.34 2.93
CA LEU A 48 -2.96 -12.60 1.93
C LEU A 48 -1.52 -13.10 1.81
N SER A 49 -0.89 -13.48 2.92
CA SER A 49 0.47 -14.06 2.91
C SER A 49 0.55 -15.41 2.16
N GLY A 50 -0.59 -16.08 1.97
CA GLY A 50 -0.68 -17.31 1.20
C GLY A 50 -0.71 -17.11 -0.32
N THR A 51 -0.95 -15.89 -0.80
CA THR A 51 -1.13 -15.58 -2.22
C THR A 51 0.17 -15.68 -3.01
N THR A 52 0.05 -15.95 -4.32
CA THR A 52 1.21 -15.95 -5.24
C THR A 52 1.89 -14.60 -5.29
N ALA A 53 1.13 -13.50 -5.29
CA ALA A 53 1.67 -12.15 -5.27
C ALA A 53 2.58 -11.93 -4.05
N TYR A 54 2.15 -12.36 -2.86
CA TYR A 54 2.95 -12.22 -1.66
C TYR A 54 4.21 -13.09 -1.72
N LYS A 55 4.09 -14.35 -2.15
CA LYS A 55 5.23 -15.26 -2.28
C LYS A 55 6.26 -14.80 -3.31
N ASN A 56 5.85 -14.05 -4.34
CA ASN A 56 6.79 -13.41 -5.27
C ASN A 56 7.54 -12.24 -4.61
N LEU A 57 6.89 -11.51 -3.70
CA LEU A 57 7.53 -10.43 -2.93
C LEU A 57 8.42 -10.97 -1.81
N TYR A 58 8.05 -12.09 -1.18
CA TYR A 58 8.82 -12.75 -0.13
C TYR A 58 9.12 -14.21 -0.51
N PRO A 59 10.02 -14.44 -1.47
CA PRO A 59 10.29 -15.78 -1.98
C PRO A 59 10.90 -16.70 -0.92
N SER A 60 10.59 -17.99 -1.03
CA SER A 60 11.08 -19.02 -0.10
C SER A 60 12.59 -19.27 -0.17
N TYR A 61 13.28 -18.72 -1.18
CA TYR A 61 14.74 -18.80 -1.28
C TYR A 61 15.46 -17.76 -0.41
N LEU A 62 14.74 -16.78 0.15
CA LEU A 62 15.32 -15.84 1.11
C LEU A 62 15.62 -16.56 2.41
N THR A 63 16.79 -16.29 2.98
CA THR A 63 17.08 -16.66 4.37
C THR A 63 16.16 -15.92 5.34
N ASN A 64 16.02 -16.44 6.56
CA ASN A 64 15.21 -15.79 7.60
C ASN A 64 15.65 -14.33 7.86
N SER A 65 16.95 -14.05 7.81
CA SER A 65 17.49 -12.71 7.99
C SER A 65 17.16 -11.79 6.81
N GLU A 66 17.34 -12.24 5.56
CA GLU A 66 16.98 -11.45 4.38
C GLU A 66 15.48 -11.14 4.34
N LYS A 67 14.65 -12.12 4.72
CA LYS A 67 13.21 -11.94 4.83
C LYS A 67 12.83 -10.93 5.92
N ALA A 68 13.44 -11.01 7.10
CA ALA A 68 13.22 -10.04 8.18
C ALA A 68 13.63 -8.61 7.77
N ILE A 69 14.78 -8.45 7.11
CA ILE A 69 15.23 -7.16 6.55
C ILE A 69 14.19 -6.63 5.56
N LYS A 70 13.70 -7.49 4.65
CA LYS A 70 12.70 -7.09 3.66
C LYS A 70 11.37 -6.67 4.29
N MET A 71 10.92 -7.38 5.33
CA MET A 71 9.71 -7.04 6.07
C MET A 71 9.86 -5.72 6.85
N ALA A 72 11.02 -5.46 7.47
CA ALA A 72 11.29 -4.15 8.09
C ALA A 72 11.31 -3.01 7.05
N ALA A 73 11.93 -3.26 5.89
CA ALA A 73 12.00 -2.28 4.80
C ALA A 73 10.62 -1.92 4.22
N ALA A 74 9.63 -2.83 4.27
CA ALA A 74 8.25 -2.52 3.89
C ALA A 74 7.62 -1.39 4.74
N TYR A 75 8.11 -1.18 5.96
CA TYR A 75 7.74 -0.07 6.85
C TYR A 75 8.69 1.14 6.75
N GLY A 76 9.58 1.16 5.74
CA GLY A 76 10.60 2.19 5.58
C GLY A 76 11.73 2.13 6.62
N LEU A 77 11.85 1.01 7.34
CA LEU A 77 12.83 0.82 8.39
C LEU A 77 14.05 0.05 7.86
N THR A 78 15.09 0.78 7.45
CA THR A 78 16.27 0.19 6.81
C THR A 78 17.50 0.09 7.69
N ASP A 79 17.57 0.83 8.80
CA ASP A 79 18.65 0.66 9.79
C ASP A 79 18.37 -0.57 10.67
N THR A 80 18.85 -1.73 10.24
CA THR A 80 18.68 -3.01 10.96
C THR A 80 19.90 -3.38 11.79
N THR A 81 20.81 -2.44 12.06
CA THR A 81 22.10 -2.74 12.74
C THR A 81 22.33 -1.90 13.99
N THR A 82 21.86 -0.66 14.02
CA THR A 82 22.03 0.21 15.19
C THR A 82 21.13 -0.25 16.34
N ALA A 83 21.75 -0.69 17.44
CA ALA A 83 21.03 -1.12 18.63
C ALA A 83 20.10 0.00 19.15
N GLY A 84 18.85 -0.35 19.44
CA GLY A 84 17.84 0.60 19.92
C GLY A 84 17.15 1.43 18.83
N SER A 85 17.60 1.38 17.57
CA SER A 85 16.86 1.99 16.46
C SER A 85 15.53 1.27 16.20
N ALA A 86 14.52 1.99 15.70
CA ALA A 86 13.24 1.39 15.31
C ALA A 86 13.41 0.29 14.26
N GLY A 87 14.37 0.44 13.33
CA GLY A 87 14.62 -0.57 12.32
C GLY A 87 15.28 -1.84 12.85
N LYS A 88 16.20 -1.72 13.81
CA LYS A 88 16.75 -2.88 14.51
C LYS A 88 15.68 -3.62 15.30
N GLN A 89 14.81 -2.88 16.01
CA GLN A 89 13.71 -3.48 16.76
C GLN A 89 12.71 -4.19 15.85
N ALA A 90 12.35 -3.60 14.70
CA ALA A 90 11.47 -4.24 13.73
C ALA A 90 12.12 -5.49 13.10
N TYR A 91 13.40 -5.41 12.73
CA TYR A 91 14.16 -6.56 12.25
C TYR A 91 14.19 -7.70 13.27
N ASP A 92 14.49 -7.40 14.54
CA ASP A 92 14.56 -8.40 15.60
C ASP A 92 13.19 -9.06 15.84
N TYR A 93 12.12 -8.27 15.82
CA TYR A 93 10.74 -8.77 15.91
C TYR A 93 10.42 -9.74 14.76
N PHE A 94 10.64 -9.34 13.52
CA PHE A 94 10.36 -10.21 12.36
C PHE A 94 11.25 -11.44 12.35
N LEU A 95 12.54 -11.31 12.64
CA LEU A 95 13.46 -12.44 12.67
C LEU A 95 13.06 -13.45 13.74
N ALA A 96 12.73 -13.00 14.96
CA ALA A 96 12.27 -13.86 16.03
C ALA A 96 10.98 -14.61 15.64
N GLY A 97 10.02 -13.90 15.04
CA GLY A 97 8.77 -14.51 14.56
C GLY A 97 9.00 -15.54 13.45
N ILE A 98 9.84 -15.24 12.46
CA ILE A 98 10.20 -16.18 11.39
C ILE A 98 10.89 -17.43 11.96
N ASN A 99 11.85 -17.26 12.88
CA ASN A 99 12.53 -18.38 13.54
C ASN A 99 11.56 -19.24 14.39
N ALA A 100 10.49 -18.63 14.91
CA ALA A 100 9.40 -19.31 15.61
C ALA A 100 8.32 -19.88 14.67
N ASN A 101 8.52 -19.86 13.34
CA ASN A 101 7.56 -20.29 12.32
C ASN A 101 6.21 -19.54 12.39
N LYS A 102 6.22 -18.30 12.85
CA LYS A 102 5.03 -17.44 12.85
C LYS A 102 4.65 -17.07 11.42
N ASN A 103 3.34 -17.01 11.14
CA ASN A 103 2.86 -16.57 9.83
C ASN A 103 3.19 -15.09 9.60
N ASP A 104 3.70 -14.77 8.41
CA ASP A 104 4.09 -13.41 8.06
C ASP A 104 2.93 -12.40 8.11
N GLY A 105 1.76 -12.78 7.61
CA GLY A 105 0.57 -11.94 7.63
C GLY A 105 0.16 -11.57 9.06
N ALA A 106 0.25 -12.53 9.99
CA ALA A 106 0.04 -12.25 11.40
C ALA A 106 1.09 -11.29 11.98
N MET A 107 2.36 -11.41 11.57
CA MET A 107 3.41 -10.46 11.98
C MET A 107 3.17 -9.06 11.43
N PHE A 108 2.73 -8.92 10.18
CA PHE A 108 2.35 -7.62 9.62
C PHE A 108 1.13 -7.04 10.35
N ALA A 109 0.13 -7.85 10.69
CA ALA A 109 -1.05 -7.41 11.45
C ALA A 109 -0.67 -6.85 12.83
N GLU A 110 0.21 -7.54 13.55
CA GLU A 110 0.72 -7.08 14.85
C GLU A 110 1.58 -5.82 14.73
N ALA A 111 2.43 -5.72 13.70
CA ALA A 111 3.20 -4.50 13.44
C ALA A 111 2.30 -3.29 13.12
N ASN A 112 1.24 -3.48 12.33
CA ASN A 112 0.23 -2.45 12.08
C ASN A 112 -0.48 -2.02 13.37
N ALA A 113 -0.90 -2.98 14.21
CA ALA A 113 -1.54 -2.70 15.50
C ALA A 113 -0.60 -1.96 16.47
N PHE A 114 0.68 -2.32 16.48
CA PHE A 114 1.72 -1.62 17.24
C PHE A 114 1.86 -0.17 16.75
N LEU A 115 2.03 0.06 15.45
CA LEU A 115 2.18 1.42 14.89
C LEU A 115 0.94 2.29 15.14
N ALA A 116 -0.26 1.70 15.10
CA ALA A 116 -1.50 2.42 15.38
C ALA A 116 -1.51 3.04 16.79
N THR A 117 -0.91 2.35 17.78
CA THR A 117 -1.03 2.68 19.21
C THR A 117 0.24 3.21 19.86
N THR A 118 1.41 2.93 19.29
CA THR A 118 2.69 3.31 19.86
C THR A 118 2.83 4.83 20.00
N THR A 119 3.45 5.25 21.09
CA THR A 119 3.85 6.63 21.39
C THR A 119 5.37 6.81 21.40
N ASP A 120 6.11 5.76 21.07
CA ASP A 120 7.57 5.82 20.96
C ASP A 120 7.97 6.74 19.80
N ALA A 121 8.72 7.79 20.14
CA ALA A 121 9.20 8.78 19.18
C ALA A 121 10.01 8.13 18.05
N ALA A 122 10.72 7.03 18.32
CA ALA A 122 11.52 6.31 17.32
C ALA A 122 10.68 5.78 16.14
N PHE A 123 9.38 5.52 16.35
CA PHE A 123 8.47 5.01 15.31
C PHE A 123 7.60 6.09 14.67
N THR A 124 7.72 7.36 15.07
CA THR A 124 6.87 8.45 14.56
C THR A 124 7.01 8.59 13.04
N THR A 125 8.24 8.53 12.51
CA THR A 125 8.51 8.61 11.07
C THR A 125 7.86 7.46 10.31
N THR A 126 8.00 6.21 10.79
CA THR A 126 7.40 5.03 10.16
C THR A 126 5.88 5.04 10.23
N LYS A 127 5.30 5.45 11.36
CA LYS A 127 3.85 5.63 11.50
C LYS A 127 3.33 6.64 10.48
N THR A 128 4.01 7.79 10.35
CA THR A 128 3.64 8.83 9.38
C THR A 128 3.78 8.33 7.94
N LEU A 129 4.87 7.61 7.63
CA LEU A 129 5.08 7.00 6.32
C LEU A 129 3.94 6.04 5.94
N LEU A 130 3.57 5.14 6.86
CA LEU A 130 2.49 4.19 6.62
C LEU A 130 1.16 4.91 6.38
N ASN A 131 0.83 5.89 7.23
CA ASN A 131 -0.38 6.69 7.09
C ASN A 131 -0.43 7.45 5.76
N ASN A 132 0.67 8.07 5.34
CA ASN A 132 0.76 8.79 4.07
C ASN A 132 0.56 7.82 2.89
N LYS A 133 1.21 6.64 2.91
CA LYS A 133 1.03 5.62 1.88
C LYS A 133 -0.42 5.11 1.85
N THR A 134 -1.04 4.91 3.01
CA THR A 134 -2.47 4.54 3.10
C THR A 134 -3.37 5.62 2.50
N ALA A 135 -3.13 6.90 2.80
CA ALA A 135 -3.92 8.00 2.25
C ALA A 135 -3.84 8.07 0.72
N VAL A 136 -2.63 7.91 0.16
CA VAL A 136 -2.40 7.84 -1.28
C VAL A 136 -3.07 6.60 -1.89
N ALA A 137 -2.97 5.44 -1.24
CA ALA A 137 -3.61 4.22 -1.69
C ALA A 137 -5.14 4.29 -1.66
N GLU A 138 -5.71 4.93 -0.64
CA GLU A 138 -7.15 5.18 -0.55
C GLU A 138 -7.62 6.12 -1.65
N TYR A 139 -6.90 7.22 -1.89
CA TYR A 139 -7.22 8.12 -2.99
C TYR A 139 -7.20 7.40 -4.34
N TYR A 140 -6.13 6.65 -4.62
CA TYR A 140 -5.98 5.92 -5.87
C TYR A 140 -7.04 4.84 -6.07
N SER A 141 -7.38 4.09 -5.01
CA SER A 141 -8.29 2.94 -5.12
C SER A 141 -9.76 3.33 -5.00
N VAL A 142 -10.09 4.35 -4.21
CA VAL A 142 -11.47 4.74 -3.89
C VAL A 142 -11.88 6.01 -4.61
N THR A 143 -11.05 7.06 -4.58
CA THR A 143 -11.43 8.37 -5.16
C THR A 143 -11.27 8.38 -6.68
N LEU A 144 -10.14 7.88 -7.19
CA LEU A 144 -9.94 7.69 -8.63
C LEU A 144 -10.64 6.43 -9.16
N ALA A 145 -11.10 5.55 -8.26
CA ALA A 145 -11.70 4.26 -8.58
C ALA A 145 -10.88 3.47 -9.63
N SER A 146 -9.54 3.49 -9.48
CA SER A 146 -8.65 2.84 -10.45
C SER A 146 -8.99 1.36 -10.60
N THR A 147 -9.10 0.91 -11.85
CA THR A 147 -9.40 -0.48 -12.19
C THR A 147 -8.15 -1.31 -12.48
N SER A 148 -6.96 -0.71 -12.38
CA SER A 148 -5.70 -1.40 -12.68
C SER A 148 -5.50 -2.59 -11.74
N LYS A 149 -5.06 -3.72 -12.33
CA LYS A 149 -4.64 -4.94 -11.64
C LYS A 149 -3.16 -5.26 -11.89
N ASP A 150 -2.44 -4.38 -12.58
CA ASP A 150 -1.02 -4.54 -12.80
C ASP A 150 -0.24 -4.20 -11.53
N LEU A 151 0.45 -5.19 -10.94
CA LEU A 151 1.14 -5.02 -9.66
C LEU A 151 2.18 -3.90 -9.71
N THR A 152 2.90 -3.75 -10.83
CA THR A 152 3.92 -2.69 -10.98
C THR A 152 3.28 -1.30 -10.90
N THR A 153 2.17 -1.12 -11.60
CA THR A 153 1.36 0.10 -11.55
C THR A 153 0.87 0.36 -10.12
N LEU A 154 0.29 -0.65 -9.47
CA LEU A 154 -0.21 -0.54 -8.10
C LEU A 154 0.87 -0.24 -7.06
N GLN A 155 2.09 -0.75 -7.25
CA GLN A 155 3.25 -0.43 -6.41
C GLN A 155 3.77 0.98 -6.68
N SER A 156 3.75 1.40 -7.95
CA SER A 156 4.24 2.72 -8.34
C SER A 156 3.41 3.86 -7.76
N SER A 157 2.11 3.67 -7.51
CA SER A 157 1.24 4.72 -6.96
C SER A 157 1.65 5.18 -5.55
N VAL A 158 2.37 4.34 -4.81
CA VAL A 158 2.82 4.64 -3.43
C VAL A 158 4.35 4.60 -3.29
N SER A 159 5.10 4.38 -4.38
CA SER A 159 6.55 4.13 -4.31
C SER A 159 7.36 5.36 -3.90
N THR A 160 6.94 6.55 -4.31
CA THR A 160 7.60 7.84 -4.03
C THR A 160 7.18 8.45 -2.69
N VAL A 161 6.18 7.88 -2.03
CA VAL A 161 5.60 8.40 -0.79
C VAL A 161 6.57 8.22 0.37
N THR A 162 6.80 9.31 1.09
CA THR A 162 7.65 9.44 2.28
C THR A 162 6.84 9.96 3.47
N ALA A 163 7.45 10.00 4.67
CA ALA A 163 6.85 10.62 5.85
C ALA A 163 6.61 12.14 5.71
N THR A 164 7.26 12.80 4.73
CA THR A 164 7.12 14.24 4.46
C THR A 164 6.23 14.53 3.26
N THR A 165 5.65 13.50 2.64
CA THR A 165 4.74 13.68 1.50
C THR A 165 3.49 14.42 1.96
N ASP A 166 3.11 15.47 1.22
CA ASP A 166 1.89 16.20 1.49
C ASP A 166 0.67 15.38 1.05
N VAL A 167 -0.10 14.94 2.03
CA VAL A 167 -1.38 14.22 1.85
C VAL A 167 -2.56 15.00 2.44
N SER A 168 -2.39 16.32 2.66
CA SER A 168 -3.38 17.17 3.32
C SER A 168 -4.64 17.42 2.49
N THR A 169 -4.53 17.32 1.16
CA THR A 169 -5.64 17.57 0.23
C THR A 169 -5.68 16.54 -0.91
N PRO A 170 -6.87 16.28 -1.49
CA PRO A 170 -7.03 15.51 -2.72
C PRO A 170 -6.08 15.94 -3.85
N THR A 171 -5.89 17.25 -4.04
CA THR A 171 -5.02 17.81 -5.08
C THR A 171 -3.54 17.48 -4.84
N ALA A 172 -3.08 17.57 -3.59
CA ALA A 172 -1.71 17.20 -3.23
C ALA A 172 -1.46 15.71 -3.49
N ILE A 173 -2.40 14.84 -3.10
CA ILE A 173 -2.31 13.40 -3.33
C ILE A 173 -2.32 13.08 -4.83
N ALA A 174 -3.19 13.72 -5.61
CA ALA A 174 -3.23 13.55 -7.07
C ALA A 174 -1.89 13.93 -7.73
N ALA A 175 -1.26 15.02 -7.28
CA ALA A 175 0.06 15.44 -7.80
C ALA A 175 1.16 14.41 -7.51
N VAL A 176 1.13 13.76 -6.33
CA VAL A 176 2.04 12.65 -5.99
C VAL A 176 1.87 11.50 -6.98
N ILE A 177 0.64 11.07 -7.24
CA ILE A 177 0.35 9.96 -8.17
C ILE A 177 0.71 10.32 -9.61
N ALA A 178 0.42 11.55 -10.05
CA ALA A 178 0.73 12.03 -11.39
C ALA A 178 2.24 11.98 -11.72
N GLY A 179 3.10 12.03 -10.71
CA GLY A 179 4.55 11.86 -10.84
C GLY A 179 5.04 10.41 -10.95
N THR A 180 4.13 9.42 -11.04
CA THR A 180 4.46 7.99 -11.03
C THR A 180 3.94 7.27 -12.27
N ALA A 181 4.38 6.03 -12.50
CA ALA A 181 3.82 5.16 -13.55
C ALA A 181 2.36 4.74 -13.29
N ALA A 182 1.82 5.05 -12.10
CA ALA A 182 0.41 4.86 -11.76
C ALA A 182 -0.47 6.04 -12.18
N ALA A 183 0.11 7.12 -12.69
CA ALA A 183 -0.66 8.09 -13.45
C ALA A 183 -1.43 7.30 -14.52
N THR A 184 -2.75 7.28 -14.43
CA THR A 184 -3.56 6.71 -15.50
C THR A 184 -3.14 7.42 -16.78
N THR A 185 -2.68 6.67 -17.78
CA THR A 185 -2.41 7.23 -19.10
C THR A 185 -3.70 7.89 -19.55
N GLY A 186 -3.73 9.22 -19.58
CA GLY A 186 -4.91 9.92 -20.08
C GLY A 186 -5.11 9.56 -21.54
N LEU A 187 -6.33 9.76 -22.02
CA LEU A 187 -6.63 9.47 -23.41
C LEU A 187 -6.19 10.64 -24.28
N THR A 188 -5.84 10.35 -25.52
CA THR A 188 -5.74 11.39 -26.54
C THR A 188 -7.10 11.53 -27.21
N PHE A 189 -7.71 12.70 -27.04
CA PHE A 189 -8.95 13.08 -27.69
C PHE A 189 -8.63 13.97 -28.87
N SER A 190 -9.02 13.56 -30.07
CA SER A 190 -8.94 14.41 -31.26
C SER A 190 -10.23 15.21 -31.35
N LEU A 191 -10.11 16.53 -31.33
CA LEU A 191 -11.26 17.40 -31.55
C LEU A 191 -11.65 17.37 -33.03
N THR A 192 -12.87 17.78 -33.34
CA THR A 192 -13.37 17.95 -34.69
C THR A 192 -13.58 19.43 -34.99
N THR A 193 -13.94 19.76 -36.22
CA THR A 193 -14.34 21.14 -36.57
C THR A 193 -15.77 21.48 -36.11
N SER A 194 -16.48 20.52 -35.52
CA SER A 194 -17.82 20.69 -34.94
C SER A 194 -17.74 20.92 -33.43
N ILE A 195 -18.88 21.10 -32.76
CA ILE A 195 -18.91 21.20 -31.30
C ILE A 195 -18.64 19.81 -30.71
N ASP A 196 -17.50 19.68 -30.03
CA ASP A 196 -17.15 18.48 -29.29
C ASP A 196 -17.55 18.62 -27.81
N THR A 197 -18.27 17.62 -27.29
CA THR A 197 -18.52 17.47 -25.84
C THR A 197 -17.80 16.22 -25.37
N ILE A 198 -16.58 16.41 -24.87
CA ILE A 198 -15.71 15.33 -24.43
C ILE A 198 -15.41 15.52 -22.95
N THR A 199 -15.62 14.46 -22.17
CA THR A 199 -15.20 14.41 -20.77
C THR A 199 -13.85 13.70 -20.70
N GLY A 200 -12.86 14.37 -20.12
CA GLY A 200 -11.55 13.78 -19.85
C GLY A 200 -11.63 12.59 -18.89
N THR A 201 -10.50 11.89 -18.75
CA THR A 201 -10.32 10.83 -17.77
C THR A 201 -9.72 11.40 -16.47
N ALA A 202 -9.47 10.51 -15.51
CA ALA A 202 -8.67 10.85 -14.33
C ALA A 202 -7.16 10.96 -14.62
N GLY A 203 -6.73 10.69 -15.86
CA GLY A 203 -5.35 10.72 -16.30
C GLY A 203 -4.92 12.01 -17.00
N ASN A 204 -3.65 12.06 -17.42
CA ASN A 204 -3.11 13.18 -18.18
C ASN A 204 -3.63 13.13 -19.64
N ASP A 205 -4.82 13.68 -19.87
CA ASP A 205 -5.43 13.66 -21.20
C ASP A 205 -4.75 14.66 -22.15
N THR A 206 -4.68 14.30 -23.43
CA THR A 206 -4.23 15.20 -24.49
C THR A 206 -5.40 15.53 -25.40
N PHE A 207 -5.79 16.80 -25.45
CA PHE A 207 -6.81 17.29 -26.38
C PHE A 207 -6.11 17.89 -27.59
N ASN A 208 -6.09 17.14 -28.70
CA ASN A 208 -5.44 17.54 -29.93
C ASN A 208 -6.45 18.27 -30.83
N ALA A 209 -6.28 19.57 -30.99
CA ALA A 209 -7.06 20.36 -31.93
C ALA A 209 -6.47 20.20 -33.34
N VAL A 210 -7.34 19.89 -34.31
CA VAL A 210 -7.02 19.91 -35.75
C VAL A 210 -7.09 21.32 -36.32
#